data_AF-A0A2N2BV23-F1
#
_entry.id   AF-A0A2N2BV23-F1
#
_cell.length_a   1.000
_cell.length_b   1.000
_cell.length_c   1.000
_cell.angle_alpha   90.00
_cell.angle_beta   90.00
_cell.angle_gamma   90.00
#
_symmetry.space_group_name_H-M   'P 1'
#
loop_
_entity.id
_entity.type
_entity.pdbx_description
1 polymer ?
#
loop_
_entity_poly.entity_id
_entity_poly.type
_entity_poly.pdbx_seq_one_letter_code
_entity_poly.pdbx_strand_id
1 'polypeptide(L)' 'MVDKILTGVAAPINLGNERLTVTVSIGMAIYPDTDRDIEVLIKKSDLVIYQVKNNGRNSAHFYNTGPDLNY' A
#
# COMPACT_ATOMS: atom_id res chain seq x y z
N MET A 1 -10.86 0.39 -6.68
CA MET A 1 -10.01 1.53 -7.10
C MET A 1 -8.54 1.15 -7.02
N VAL A 2 -8.10 0.62 -5.88
CA VAL A 2 -6.73 0.14 -5.63
C VAL A 2 -6.25 -0.89 -6.65
N ASP A 3 -7.11 -1.83 -7.06
CA ASP A 3 -6.75 -2.82 -8.08
C ASP A 3 -6.34 -2.19 -9.42
N LYS A 4 -6.95 -1.06 -9.80
CA LYS A 4 -6.55 -0.33 -11.01
C LYS A 4 -5.13 0.18 -10.93
N ILE A 5 -4.68 0.61 -9.74
CA ILE A 5 -3.31 1.06 -9.51
C ILE A 5 -2.37 -0.14 -9.56
N LEU A 6 -2.69 -1.24 -8.88
CA LEU A 6 -1.88 -2.46 -8.90
C LEU A 6 -1.70 -2.99 -10.32
N THR A 7 -2.79 -3.12 -11.09
CA THR A 7 -2.73 -3.57 -12.48
C THR A 7 -2.01 -2.57 -13.38
N GLY A 8 -2.22 -1.26 -13.18
CA GLY A 8 -1.57 -0.23 -13.97
C GLY A 8 -0.05 -0.20 -13.78
N VAL A 9 0.42 -0.35 -12.54
CA VAL A 9 1.86 -0.38 -12.22
C VAL A 9 2.52 -1.69 -12.64
N ALA A 10 1.78 -2.80 -12.65
CA ALA A 10 2.29 -4.09 -13.12
C ALA A 10 2.51 -4.14 -14.64
N ALA A 11 2.02 -3.15 -15.40
CA ALA A 11 2.29 -3.06 -16.84
C ALA A 11 3.80 -2.84 -17.07
N PRO A 12 4.47 -3.66 -17.90
CA PRO A 12 5.91 -3.52 -18.06
C PRO A 12 6.29 -2.23 -18.77
N ILE A 13 7.40 -1.63 -18.32
CA ILE A 13 7.97 -0.40 -18.85
C ILE A 13 9.10 -0.77 -19.81
N ASN A 14 9.06 -0.25 -21.03
CA ASN A 14 10.13 -0.42 -22.01
C ASN A 14 11.22 0.63 -21.76
N LEU A 15 12.45 0.19 -21.53
CA LEU A 15 13.65 1.03 -21.43
C LEU A 15 14.63 0.61 -22.52
N GLY A 16 14.49 1.21 -23.70
CA GLY A 16 15.24 0.81 -24.88
C GLY A 16 14.92 -0.63 -25.28
N ASN A 17 15.91 -1.52 -25.20
CA ASN A 17 15.76 -2.94 -25.52
C ASN A 17 15.37 -3.80 -24.31
N GLU A 18 15.29 -3.21 -23.11
CA GLU A 18 14.93 -3.92 -21.89
C GLU A 18 13.46 -3.69 -21.52
N ARG A 19 12.87 -4.69 -20.85
CA ARG A 19 11.50 -4.64 -20.36
C ARG A 19 11.52 -4.84 -18.85
N LEU A 20 11.19 -3.80 -18.11
CA LEU A 20 11.14 -3.84 -16.65
C LEU A 20 9.71 -4.06 -16.17
N THR A 21 9.54 -4.95 -15.20
CA THR A 21 8.30 -5.06 -14.43
C THR A 21 8.56 -4.58 -13.03
N VAL A 22 7.75 -3.63 -12.57
CA VAL A 22 7.82 -3.09 -11.21
C VAL A 22 6.62 -3.54 -10.41
N THR A 23 6.75 -3.51 -9.09
CA THR A 23 5.65 -3.80 -8.15
C THR A 23 5.45 -2.59 -7.26
N VAL A 24 4.26 -2.47 -6.66
CA VAL A 24 3.93 -1.38 -5.74
C VAL A 24 3.39 -1.92 -4.43
N SER A 25 3.70 -1.24 -3.33
CA SER A 25 3.16 -1.51 -2.00
C SER A 25 2.35 -0.30 -1.58
N ILE A 26 1.09 -0.50 -1.23
CA ILE A 26 0.14 0.59 -0.95
C ILE A 26 -0.40 0.43 0.47
N GLY A 27 -0.26 1.46 1.30
CA GLY A 27 -0.88 1.56 2.63
C GLY A 27 -1.93 2.66 2.63
N MET A 28 -3.06 2.40 3.27
CA MET A 28 -4.22 3.30 3.26
C MET A 28 -4.77 3.49 4.66
N ALA A 29 -4.94 4.75 5.09
CA ALA A 29 -5.73 5.13 6.24
C ALA A 29 -6.97 5.90 5.77
N ILE A 30 -8.12 5.63 6.39
CA ILE A 30 -9.41 6.22 6.00
C ILE A 30 -9.83 7.20 7.09
N TYR A 31 -10.09 8.45 6.72
CA TYR A 31 -10.76 9.41 7.60
C TYR A 31 -12.27 9.16 7.59
N PRO A 32 -12.97 9.24 8.74
CA PRO A 32 -12.45 9.40 10.10
C PRO A 32 -12.16 8.06 10.79
N ASP A 33 -12.40 6.93 10.10
CA ASP A 33 -12.41 5.57 10.66
C ASP A 33 -11.07 5.17 11.29
N THR A 34 -9.97 5.65 10.74
CA THR A 34 -8.61 5.37 11.21
C THR A 34 -8.15 6.39 12.25
N ASP A 35 -8.33 7.68 11.98
CA ASP A 35 -8.06 8.78 12.90
C ASP A 35 -8.71 10.08 12.41
N ARG A 36 -8.84 11.07 13.29
CA ARG A 36 -9.33 12.41 12.95
C ARG A 36 -8.20 13.41 12.74
N ASP A 37 -6.97 13.06 13.11
CA ASP A 37 -5.78 13.84 12.86
C ASP A 37 -5.10 13.41 11.56
N ILE A 38 -4.89 14.36 10.65
CA ILE A 38 -4.25 14.14 9.34
C ILE A 38 -2.80 13.63 9.49
N GLU A 39 -2.04 14.12 10.47
CA GLU A 39 -0.67 13.67 10.70
C GLU A 39 -0.66 12.20 11.15
N VAL A 40 -1.65 11.80 11.93
CA VAL A 40 -1.80 10.43 12.40
C VAL A 40 -2.25 9.51 11.26
N LEU A 41 -3.14 9.96 10.38
CA LEU A 41 -3.55 9.21 9.18
C LEU A 41 -2.35 8.90 8.25
N ILE A 42 -1.47 9.87 8.04
CA ILE A 42 -0.25 9.69 7.23
C ILE A 42 0.67 8.66 7.89
N LYS A 43 0.98 8.84 9.17
CA LYS A 43 1.83 7.89 9.93
C LYS A 43 1.26 6.47 9.89
N LYS A 44 -0.05 6.31 10.08
CA LYS A 44 -0.72 5.00 10.01
C LYS A 44 -0.65 4.39 8.61
N SER A 45 -0.79 5.18 7.55
CA SER A 45 -0.63 4.70 6.17
C SER A 45 0.81 4.21 5.91
N ASP A 46 1.82 4.93 6.39
CA ASP A 46 3.23 4.54 6.26
C ASP A 46 3.55 3.24 7.01
N LEU A 47 2.96 3.05 8.19
CA LEU A 47 3.09 1.79 8.94
C LEU A 47 2.54 0.60 8.13
N VAL A 48 1.40 0.77 7.46
CA VAL A 48 0.84 -0.27 6.60
C VAL A 48 1.76 -0.56 5.41
N ILE A 49 2.36 0.46 4.80
CA ILE A 49 3.35 0.26 3.72
C ILE A 49 4.51 -0.62 4.19
N TYR A 50 5.03 -0.37 5.39
CA TYR A 50 6.08 -1.20 5.99
C TYR A 50 5.64 -2.65 6.16
N GLN A 51 4.42 -2.88 6.66
CA GLN A 51 3.85 -4.23 6.79
C GLN A 51 3.71 -4.93 5.44
N VAL A 52 3.15 -4.24 4.44
CA VAL A 52 3.04 -4.76 3.06
C VAL A 52 4.40 -5.15 2.49
N LYS A 53 5.42 -4.32 2.72
CA LYS A 53 6.77 -4.57 2.23
C LYS A 53 7.40 -5.82 2.87
N ASN A 54 7.05 -6.12 4.11
CA ASN A 54 7.53 -7.29 4.84
C ASN A 54 6.70 -8.56 4.56
N ASN A 55 5.42 -8.41 4.22
CA ASN A 55 4.48 -9.52 4.00
C ASN A 55 4.34 -9.97 2.54
N GLY A 56 5.38 -9.79 1.73
CA GLY A 56 5.43 -10.30 0.35
C GLY A 56 5.38 -9.24 -0.77
N ARG A 57 5.16 -7.96 -0.43
CA ARG A 57 5.09 -6.82 -1.38
C ARG A 57 3.96 -7.00 -2.41
N ASN A 58 3.92 -6.09 -3.38
CA ASN A 58 2.95 -6.11 -4.50
C ASN A 58 1.48 -6.21 -4.07
N SER A 59 1.12 -5.64 -2.94
CA SER A 59 -0.23 -5.66 -2.41
C SER A 59 -0.61 -4.32 -1.81
N ALA A 60 -1.87 -4.22 -1.41
CA ALA A 60 -2.43 -3.02 -0.83
C ALA A 60 -3.26 -3.39 0.40
N HIS A 61 -3.03 -2.67 1.49
CA HIS A 61 -3.72 -2.93 2.74
C HIS A 61 -4.25 -1.63 3.33
N PHE A 62 -5.38 -1.73 4.03
CA PHE A 62 -5.89 -0.66 4.87
C PHE A 62 -5.35 -0.82 6.28
N TYR A 63 -5.18 0.30 6.98
CA TYR A 63 -4.94 0.28 8.41
C TYR A 63 -6.16 -0.33 9.10
N ASN A 64 -5.94 -1.40 9.85
CA ASN A 64 -6.99 -2.10 10.58
C ASN A 64 -6.62 -2.14 12.06
N THR A 65 -7.56 -1.70 12.91
CA THR A 65 -7.47 -1.72 14.38
C THR A 65 -8.27 -2.86 15.01
N GLY A 66 -8.82 -3.79 14.19
CA GLY A 66 -9.54 -4.96 14.66
C GLY A 66 -8.66 -5.92 15.48
N PRO A 67 -9.28 -6.76 16.35
CA PRO A 67 -8.59 -7.60 17.33
C PRO A 67 -7.63 -8.65 16.75
N ASP A 68 -7.63 -8.84 15.43
CA ASP A 68 -6.89 -9.92 14.75
C ASP A 68 -5.55 -9.49 14.15
N LEU A 69 -5.05 -8.29 14.49
CA LEU A 69 -3.67 -7.90 14.20
C LEU A 69 -2.92 -7.69 15.52
N ASN A 70 -2.30 -8.78 16.00
CA ASN A 70 -1.26 -8.71 17.02
C ASN A 70 -0.11 -7.85 16.47
N TYR A 71 0.17 -6.75 17.15
CA TYR A 71 1.41 -5.98 17.01
C TYR A 71 2.61 -6.80 17.48
#